data_AF-A0A067M7F8-F1
#
_entry.id   AF-A0A067M7F8-F1
#
_cell.length_a   1.000
_cell.length_b   1.000
_cell.length_c   1.000
_cell.angle_alpha   90.00
_cell.angle_beta   90.00
_cell.angle_gamma   90.00
#
_symmetry.space_group_name_H-M   'P 1'
#
loop_
_entity.id
_entity.type
_entity.pdbx_description
1 polymer ?
#
loop_
_entity_poly.entity_id
_entity_poly.type
_entity_poly.pdbx_seq_one_letter_code
_entity_poly.pdbx_strand_id
1 'polypeptide(L)'
;MSQSALSPDHIHVSKLALQIPVGTSRWLKPSAETSPQPIVVSVSIPVSLRRAGVSDSVGDTLNYGTVCKAITKATKRPGGFSCAEELAECIADASFATFDAVYEMIVRVEKPHGLLHADCAGVEIVRRRGASSGADKLFVENLAVGCIIGIHPWERTNTQIVRLYLEMECAGGVNQWKSAPGSAGFDHHGAASAVYDVRILPLLSLLLF
;
A
#
# COMPACT_ATOMS: atom_id res chain seq x y z
N MET A 1 4.02 -36.64 5.87
CA MET A 1 5.06 -36.05 5.01
C MET A 1 4.49 -34.77 4.41
N SER A 2 4.68 -33.64 5.10
CA SER A 2 4.25 -32.33 4.63
C SER A 2 5.25 -31.89 3.55
N GLN A 3 4.85 -31.88 2.28
CA GLN A 3 5.65 -31.24 1.24
C GLN A 3 5.65 -29.74 1.55
N SER A 4 6.77 -29.23 2.05
CA SER A 4 7.03 -27.80 2.05
C SER A 4 7.04 -27.34 0.59
N ALA A 5 5.93 -26.77 0.13
CA ALA A 5 5.91 -26.11 -1.17
C ALA A 5 7.04 -25.08 -1.17
N LEU A 6 8.06 -25.30 -2.00
CA LEU A 6 9.14 -24.35 -2.20
C LEU A 6 8.49 -23.01 -2.53
N SER A 7 8.79 -21.98 -1.73
CA SER A 7 8.36 -20.62 -2.04
C SER A 7 8.85 -20.28 -3.46
N PRO A 8 7.97 -19.81 -4.36
CA PRO A 8 8.38 -19.47 -5.71
C PRO A 8 9.52 -18.45 -5.68
N ASP A 9 10.38 -18.45 -6.70
CA ASP A 9 11.39 -17.38 -6.82
C ASP A 9 10.67 -16.05 -7.08
N HIS A 10 11.24 -14.94 -6.61
CA HIS A 10 10.66 -13.62 -6.78
C HIS A 10 11.68 -12.63 -7.33
N ILE A 11 11.22 -11.78 -8.25
CA ILE A 11 11.92 -10.56 -8.64
C ILE A 11 11.27 -9.39 -7.91
N HIS A 12 12.07 -8.66 -7.15
CA HIS A 12 11.63 -7.50 -6.40
C HIS A 12 12.21 -6.21 -6.99
N VAL A 13 11.34 -5.24 -7.21
CA VAL A 13 11.70 -3.84 -7.49
C VAL A 13 11.23 -3.04 -6.29
N SER A 14 12.17 -2.66 -5.42
CA SER A 14 11.85 -1.96 -4.18
C SER A 14 12.02 -0.45 -4.32
N LYS A 15 11.08 0.29 -3.73
CA LYS A 15 11.17 1.74 -3.50
C LYS A 15 11.46 2.57 -4.76
N LEU A 16 10.75 2.27 -5.84
CA LEU A 16 10.75 3.12 -7.04
C LEU A 16 10.05 4.45 -6.70
N ALA A 17 10.83 5.51 -6.54
CA ALA A 17 10.32 6.84 -6.27
C ALA A 17 9.82 7.51 -7.56
N LEU A 18 8.55 7.94 -7.54
CA LEU A 18 7.86 8.58 -8.63
C LEU A 18 7.32 9.95 -8.19
N GLN A 19 7.28 10.89 -9.13
CA GLN A 19 6.72 12.22 -8.92
C GLN A 19 5.48 12.34 -9.80
N ILE A 20 4.31 12.05 -9.23
CA ILE A 20 3.06 11.94 -9.98
C ILE A 20 1.90 12.60 -9.24
N PRO A 21 0.95 13.22 -9.97
CA PRO A 21 -0.27 13.72 -9.36
C PRO A 21 -1.16 12.53 -8.99
N VAL A 22 -1.31 12.29 -7.69
CA VAL A 22 -2.18 11.25 -7.12
C VAL A 22 -3.01 11.87 -6.00
N GLY A 23 -4.33 11.85 -6.16
CA GLY A 23 -5.24 12.19 -5.08
C GLY A 23 -6.59 12.74 -5.52
N THR A 24 -7.52 12.68 -4.60
CA THR A 24 -8.84 13.30 -4.61
C THR A 24 -8.90 14.12 -3.34
N SER A 25 -8.25 15.29 -3.35
CA SER A 25 -8.20 16.12 -2.17
C SER A 25 -9.62 16.56 -1.79
N ARG A 26 -10.12 16.11 -0.63
CA ARG A 26 -11.37 16.62 -0.03
C ARG A 26 -11.29 18.13 0.28
N TRP A 27 -10.06 18.66 0.32
CA TRP A 27 -9.79 20.10 0.24
C TRP A 27 -9.69 20.52 -1.22
N LEU A 28 -10.74 21.17 -1.72
CA LEU A 28 -10.80 21.83 -3.04
C LEU A 28 -9.70 22.91 -3.14
N LYS A 29 -8.48 22.50 -3.49
CA LYS A 29 -7.43 23.40 -3.97
C LYS A 29 -7.38 23.23 -5.49
N PRO A 30 -7.83 24.23 -6.28
CA PRO A 30 -7.85 24.15 -7.76
C PRO A 30 -6.48 23.84 -8.40
N SER A 31 -5.38 24.02 -7.66
CA SER A 31 -4.00 23.78 -8.11
C SER A 31 -3.36 22.50 -7.57
N ALA A 32 -3.94 21.84 -6.56
CA ALA A 32 -3.33 20.69 -5.88
C ALA A 32 -3.64 19.34 -6.53
N GLU A 33 -4.74 19.24 -7.30
CA GLU A 33 -5.07 18.03 -8.08
C GLU A 33 -4.04 17.74 -9.18
N THR A 34 -3.23 18.73 -9.57
CA THR A 34 -2.25 18.62 -10.66
C THR A 34 -0.80 18.64 -10.17
N SER A 35 -0.52 18.94 -8.89
CA SER A 35 0.85 19.03 -8.42
C SER A 35 1.45 17.63 -8.18
N PRO A 36 2.63 17.31 -8.74
CA PRO A 36 3.26 16.01 -8.53
C PRO A 36 3.62 15.83 -7.06
N GLN A 37 3.31 14.65 -6.52
CA GLN A 37 3.64 14.24 -5.16
C GLN A 37 4.64 13.08 -5.21
N PRO A 38 5.53 12.97 -4.21
CA PRO A 38 6.39 11.80 -4.08
C PRO A 38 5.53 10.58 -3.74
N ILE A 39 5.54 9.58 -4.61
CA ILE A 39 4.92 8.27 -4.40
C ILE A 39 6.02 7.23 -4.51
N VAL A 40 6.03 6.27 -3.59
CA VAL A 40 6.99 5.18 -3.59
C VAL A 40 6.27 3.90 -3.97
N VAL A 41 6.74 3.24 -5.02
CA VAL A 41 6.16 1.99 -5.51
C VAL A 41 7.14 0.86 -5.30
N SER A 42 6.67 -0.23 -4.70
CA SER A 42 7.40 -1.48 -4.62
C SER A 42 6.60 -2.59 -5.29
N VAL A 43 7.28 -3.43 -6.05
CA VAL A 43 6.67 -4.50 -6.84
C VAL A 43 7.39 -5.80 -6.55
N SER A 44 6.63 -6.87 -6.35
CA SER A 44 7.13 -8.22 -6.21
C SER A 44 6.47 -9.13 -7.23
N ILE A 45 7.27 -9.79 -8.06
CA ILE A 45 6.79 -10.63 -9.15
C ILE A 45 7.28 -12.06 -8.89
N PRO A 46 6.39 -13.00 -8.52
CA PRO A 46 6.73 -14.41 -8.46
C PRO A 46 7.00 -14.94 -9.87
N VAL A 47 8.21 -15.40 -10.14
CA VAL A 47 8.62 -15.98 -11.45
C VAL A 47 9.78 -16.94 -11.23
N SER A 48 9.75 -18.13 -11.82
CA SER A 48 10.86 -19.08 -11.67
C SER A 48 12.13 -18.57 -12.36
N LEU A 49 13.23 -18.50 -11.60
CA LEU A 49 14.54 -18.08 -12.08
C LEU A 49 15.45 -19.26 -12.46
N ARG A 50 14.94 -20.49 -12.32
CA ARG A 50 15.71 -21.72 -12.56
C ARG A 50 16.33 -21.78 -13.96
N ARG A 51 15.58 -21.37 -14.99
CA ARG A 51 16.09 -21.37 -16.38
C ARG A 51 17.24 -20.39 -16.56
N ALA A 52 17.04 -19.15 -16.11
CA ALA A 52 18.06 -18.10 -16.17
C ALA A 52 19.33 -18.47 -15.38
N GLY A 53 19.19 -19.13 -14.22
CA GLY A 53 20.34 -19.61 -13.45
C GLY A 53 21.15 -20.71 -14.12
N VAL A 54 20.55 -21.48 -15.05
CA VAL A 54 21.26 -22.50 -15.84
C VAL A 54 21.85 -21.92 -17.12
N SER A 55 21.15 -21.00 -17.79
CA SER A 55 21.58 -20.43 -19.06
C SER A 55 22.49 -19.21 -18.95
N ASP A 56 22.56 -18.59 -17.76
CA ASP A 56 23.25 -17.32 -17.49
C ASP A 56 22.91 -16.21 -18.49
N SER A 57 21.67 -16.26 -19.03
CA SER A 57 21.20 -15.34 -20.07
C SER A 57 20.11 -14.43 -19.53
N VAL A 58 20.30 -13.12 -19.73
CA VAL A 58 19.31 -12.09 -19.40
C VAL A 58 18.01 -12.26 -20.19
N GLY A 59 18.04 -12.95 -21.34
CA GLY A 59 16.86 -13.22 -22.15
C GLY A 59 15.93 -14.29 -21.58
N ASP A 60 16.45 -15.16 -20.71
CA ASP A 60 15.68 -16.22 -20.04
C ASP A 60 15.09 -15.78 -18.69
N THR A 61 15.28 -14.51 -18.32
CA THR A 61 14.74 -13.90 -17.10
C THR A 61 13.88 -12.68 -17.43
N LEU A 62 13.05 -12.29 -16.46
CA LEU A 62 12.29 -11.06 -16.53
C LEU A 62 13.21 -9.87 -16.20
N ASN A 63 13.42 -8.98 -17.18
CA ASN A 63 14.28 -7.82 -17.00
C ASN A 63 13.60 -6.74 -16.14
N TYR A 64 14.06 -6.60 -14.89
CA TYR A 64 13.58 -5.59 -13.94
C TYR A 64 13.74 -4.15 -14.44
N GLY A 65 14.73 -3.86 -15.28
CA GLY A 65 14.88 -2.54 -15.91
C GLY A 65 13.76 -2.22 -16.89
N THR A 66 13.28 -3.22 -17.64
CA THR A 66 12.11 -3.07 -18.51
C THR A 66 10.83 -2.94 -17.67
N VAL A 67 10.73 -3.65 -16.54
CA VAL A 67 9.62 -3.49 -15.59
C VAL A 67 9.56 -2.06 -15.04
N CYS A 68 10.67 -1.52 -14.53
CA CYS A 68 10.74 -0.13 -14.05
C CYS A 68 10.34 0.89 -15.11
N LYS A 69 10.76 0.68 -16.36
CA LYS A 69 10.40 1.54 -17.50
C LYS A 69 8.91 1.44 -17.84
N ALA A 70 8.34 0.23 -17.84
CA ALA A 70 6.92 0.01 -18.08
C ALA A 70 6.06 0.69 -17.01
N ILE A 71 6.41 0.52 -15.74
CA ILE A 71 5.77 1.19 -14.60
C ILE A 71 5.84 2.71 -14.77
N THR A 72 7.05 3.26 -14.95
CA THR A 72 7.26 4.70 -15.13
C THR A 72 6.49 5.27 -16.33
N LYS A 73 6.30 4.48 -17.39
CA LYS A 73 5.50 4.86 -18.56
C LYS A 73 4.00 4.85 -18.22
N ALA A 74 3.52 3.81 -17.55
CA ALA A 74 2.13 3.70 -17.12
C ALA A 74 1.72 4.86 -16.20
N THR A 75 2.64 5.33 -15.35
CA THR A 75 2.37 6.44 -14.43
C THR A 75 2.38 7.83 -15.06
N LYS A 76 2.86 7.99 -16.30
CA LYS A 76 2.96 9.28 -17.00
C LYS A 76 1.70 9.69 -17.76
N ARG A 77 0.53 9.14 -17.41
CA ARG A 77 -0.73 9.46 -18.07
C ARG A 77 -1.19 10.91 -17.82
N PRO A 78 -1.77 11.59 -18.82
CA PRO A 78 -2.38 12.90 -18.61
C PRO A 78 -3.57 12.77 -17.63
N GLY A 79 -3.68 13.71 -16.69
CA GLY A 79 -4.74 13.73 -15.68
C GLY A 79 -4.42 13.00 -14.37
N GLY A 80 -3.27 12.32 -14.27
CA GLY A 80 -2.86 11.67 -13.02
C GLY A 80 -3.73 10.49 -12.62
N PHE A 81 -3.81 10.25 -11.31
CA PHE A 81 -4.63 9.20 -10.70
C PHE A 81 -5.50 9.78 -9.61
N SER A 82 -6.74 9.28 -9.51
CA SER A 82 -7.68 9.72 -8.47
C SER A 82 -7.27 9.27 -7.07
N CYS A 83 -6.58 8.13 -6.97
CA CYS A 83 -6.18 7.51 -5.70
C CYS A 83 -5.03 6.49 -5.89
N ALA A 84 -4.43 6.03 -4.79
CA ALA A 84 -3.29 5.11 -4.81
C ALA A 84 -3.68 3.72 -5.33
N GLU A 85 -4.95 3.37 -5.13
CA GLU A 85 -5.65 2.18 -5.56
C GLU A 85 -5.69 2.09 -7.09
N GLU A 86 -6.13 3.17 -7.77
CA GLU A 86 -6.16 3.25 -9.23
C GLU A 86 -4.75 3.15 -9.82
N LEU A 87 -3.78 3.77 -9.16
CA LEU A 87 -2.38 3.67 -9.53
C LEU A 87 -1.86 2.23 -9.44
N ALA A 88 -2.14 1.54 -8.33
CA ALA A 88 -1.71 0.16 -8.12
C ALA A 88 -2.29 -0.79 -9.18
N GLU A 89 -3.58 -0.65 -9.49
CA GLU A 89 -4.25 -1.42 -10.55
C GLU A 89 -3.64 -1.14 -11.92
N CYS A 90 -3.44 0.13 -12.27
CA CYS A 90 -2.84 0.50 -13.55
C CYS A 90 -1.43 -0.08 -13.73
N ILE A 91 -0.65 -0.15 -12.64
CA ILE A 91 0.69 -0.77 -12.64
C ILE A 91 0.60 -2.28 -12.88
N ALA A 92 -0.35 -2.96 -12.23
CA ALA A 92 -0.57 -4.39 -12.44
C ALA A 92 -0.99 -4.67 -13.89
N ASP A 93 -1.99 -3.95 -14.40
CA ASP A 93 -2.48 -4.08 -15.77
C ASP A 93 -1.39 -3.83 -16.82
N ALA A 94 -0.62 -2.75 -16.66
CA ALA A 94 0.48 -2.43 -17.56
C ALA A 94 1.57 -3.51 -17.56
N SER A 95 1.83 -4.11 -16.39
CA SER A 95 2.81 -5.19 -16.26
C SER A 95 2.31 -6.47 -16.93
N PHE A 96 1.05 -6.85 -16.73
CA PHE A 96 0.48 -8.01 -17.41
C PHE A 96 0.37 -7.83 -18.93
N ALA A 97 0.09 -6.61 -19.40
CA ALA A 97 0.04 -6.30 -20.83
C ALA A 97 1.43 -6.32 -21.50
N THR A 98 2.49 -6.01 -20.75
CA THR A 98 3.86 -5.95 -21.29
C THR A 98 4.58 -7.30 -21.21
N PHE A 99 4.28 -8.11 -20.19
CA PHE A 99 5.03 -9.33 -19.88
C PHE A 99 4.13 -10.55 -19.75
N ASP A 100 4.06 -11.40 -20.78
CA ASP A 100 3.24 -12.62 -20.76
C ASP A 100 3.67 -13.63 -19.69
N ALA A 101 4.96 -13.66 -19.36
CA ALA A 101 5.52 -14.54 -18.34
C ALA A 101 5.04 -14.21 -16.90
N VAL A 102 4.47 -13.02 -16.69
CA VAL A 102 3.98 -12.58 -15.38
C VAL A 102 2.54 -13.05 -15.21
N TYR A 103 2.32 -13.93 -14.23
CA TYR A 103 0.99 -14.48 -13.90
C TYR A 103 0.41 -13.90 -12.61
N GLU A 104 1.27 -13.56 -11.65
CA GLU A 104 0.91 -12.91 -10.38
C GLU A 104 1.83 -11.71 -10.15
N MET A 105 1.32 -10.69 -9.49
CA MET A 105 2.09 -9.50 -9.12
C MET A 105 1.55 -8.93 -7.82
N ILE A 106 2.46 -8.57 -6.92
CA ILE A 106 2.17 -7.85 -5.69
C ILE A 106 2.65 -6.42 -5.89
N VAL A 107 1.74 -5.45 -5.78
CA VAL A 107 2.03 -4.03 -5.96
C VAL A 107 1.75 -3.31 -4.65
N ARG A 108 2.78 -2.69 -4.10
CA ARG A 108 2.71 -1.85 -2.90
C ARG A 108 2.94 -0.40 -3.30
N VAL A 109 1.97 0.45 -3.00
CA VAL A 109 2.03 1.90 -3.27
C VAL A 109 2.01 2.62 -1.93
N GLU A 110 3.07 3.37 -1.67
CA GLU A 110 3.26 4.15 -0.46
C GLU A 110 3.15 5.65 -0.79
N LYS A 111 2.34 6.35 -0.01
CA LYS A 111 2.24 7.81 0.00
C LYS A 111 2.97 8.35 1.24
N PRO A 112 4.27 8.67 1.13
CA PRO A 112 5.02 9.24 2.23
C PRO A 112 4.43 10.58 2.65
N HIS A 113 4.39 10.84 3.96
CA HIS A 113 3.82 12.08 4.53
C HIS A 113 2.35 12.35 4.16
N GLY A 114 1.59 11.33 3.73
CA GLY A 114 0.17 11.46 3.46
C GLY A 114 -0.68 11.75 4.72
N LEU A 115 -0.14 11.45 5.90
CA LEU A 115 -0.77 11.67 7.20
C LEU A 115 0.18 12.48 8.09
N LEU A 116 -0.36 13.42 8.88
CA LEU A 116 0.41 14.36 9.71
C LEU A 116 1.27 13.67 10.78
N HIS A 117 0.93 12.44 11.16
CA HIS A 117 1.49 11.73 12.30
C HIS A 117 1.87 10.28 11.98
N ALA A 118 1.95 9.91 10.70
CA ALA A 118 2.45 8.62 10.27
C ALA A 118 3.55 8.84 9.23
N ASP A 119 4.49 7.90 9.15
CA ASP A 119 5.58 8.01 8.18
C ASP A 119 5.04 7.83 6.76
N CYS A 120 4.15 6.85 6.58
CA CYS A 120 3.46 6.62 5.32
C CYS A 120 2.09 5.95 5.52
N ALA A 121 1.23 6.13 4.53
CA ALA A 121 0.04 5.31 4.32
C ALA A 121 0.06 4.80 2.89
N GLY A 122 -0.55 3.63 2.67
CA GLY A 122 -0.49 3.01 1.36
C GLY A 122 -1.45 1.86 1.17
N VAL A 123 -1.38 1.32 -0.03
CA VAL A 123 -2.18 0.18 -0.46
C VAL A 123 -1.24 -0.90 -0.97
N GLU A 124 -1.55 -2.15 -0.66
CA GLU A 124 -0.88 -3.32 -1.21
C GLU A 124 -1.94 -4.21 -1.85
N ILE A 125 -1.74 -4.52 -3.12
CA ILE A 125 -2.68 -5.34 -3.88
C ILE A 125 -1.95 -6.58 -4.42
N VAL A 126 -2.63 -7.71 -4.40
CA VAL A 126 -2.19 -8.92 -5.09
C VAL A 126 -3.09 -9.14 -6.29
N ARG A 127 -2.52 -9.16 -7.49
CA ARG A 127 -3.25 -9.38 -8.73
C ARG A 127 -2.74 -10.62 -9.45
N ARG A 128 -3.68 -11.34 -10.06
CA ARG A 128 -3.41 -12.50 -10.92
C ARG A 128 -4.00 -12.27 -12.29
N ARG A 129 -3.31 -12.71 -13.32
CA ARG A 129 -3.79 -12.64 -14.70
C ARG A 129 -5.10 -13.42 -14.84
N GLY A 130 -6.14 -12.73 -15.31
CA GLY A 130 -7.48 -13.33 -15.53
C GLY A 130 -8.37 -13.39 -14.29
N ALA A 131 -7.93 -12.88 -13.14
CA ALA A 131 -8.76 -12.73 -11.95
C ALA A 131 -9.34 -11.30 -11.89
N SER A 132 -10.64 -11.18 -11.57
CA SER A 132 -11.33 -9.89 -11.42
C SER A 132 -11.25 -9.30 -10.01
N SER A 133 -10.84 -10.10 -9.02
CA SER A 133 -10.70 -9.69 -7.62
C SER A 133 -9.47 -10.35 -7.02
N GLY A 134 -8.72 -9.58 -6.23
CA GLY A 134 -7.51 -10.02 -5.54
C GLY A 134 -7.55 -9.70 -4.05
N ALA A 135 -6.53 -10.13 -3.32
CA ALA A 135 -6.36 -9.77 -1.92
C ALA A 135 -5.78 -8.36 -1.84
N ASP A 136 -6.50 -7.48 -1.15
CA ASP A 136 -6.11 -6.09 -1.03
C ASP A 136 -5.98 -5.68 0.43
N LYS A 137 -4.93 -4.91 0.69
CA LYS A 137 -4.52 -4.48 2.01
C LYS A 137 -4.30 -2.98 2.02
N LEU A 138 -4.73 -2.37 3.10
CA LEU A 138 -4.46 -0.99 3.42
C LEU A 138 -3.56 -0.97 4.64
N PHE A 139 -2.52 -0.13 4.60
CA PHE A 139 -1.60 -0.04 5.71
C PHE A 139 -1.26 1.40 6.07
N VAL A 140 -0.96 1.60 7.36
CA VAL A 140 -0.43 2.85 7.90
C VAL A 140 0.78 2.49 8.76
N GLU A 141 1.94 3.05 8.41
CA GLU A 141 3.19 2.77 9.11
C GLU A 141 3.54 3.89 10.09
N ASN A 142 3.99 3.47 11.27
CA ASN A 142 4.53 4.36 12.31
C ASN A 142 3.57 5.49 12.68
N LEU A 143 2.27 5.18 12.87
CA LEU A 143 1.31 6.14 13.37
C LEU A 143 1.61 6.47 14.84
N ALA A 144 2.07 7.69 15.10
CA ALA A 144 2.46 8.16 16.43
C ALA A 144 1.25 8.70 17.19
N VAL A 145 0.76 7.93 18.17
CA VAL A 145 -0.40 8.28 18.99
C VAL A 145 0.03 8.54 20.42
N GLY A 146 -0.36 9.68 20.98
CA GLY A 146 -0.22 9.93 22.41
C GLY A 146 -1.31 9.20 23.18
N CYS A 147 -0.97 8.15 23.93
CA CYS A 147 -1.93 7.39 24.71
C CYS A 147 -1.51 7.28 26.17
N ILE A 148 -2.52 7.13 27.04
CA ILE A 148 -2.32 6.81 28.45
C ILE A 148 -2.28 5.29 28.54
N ILE A 149 -1.10 4.73 28.77
CA ILE A 149 -0.89 3.29 28.83
C ILE A 149 0.03 2.96 29.99
N GLY A 150 -0.36 2.00 30.82
CA GLY A 150 0.52 1.46 31.84
C GLY A 150 -0.17 1.13 33.17
N ILE A 151 0.56 0.38 34.00
CA ILE A 151 0.08 -0.16 35.28
C ILE A 151 0.26 0.82 36.42
N HIS A 152 1.17 1.79 36.28
CA HIS A 152 1.50 2.72 37.34
C HIS A 152 0.61 3.97 37.34
N PRO A 153 0.36 4.61 38.51
CA PRO A 153 -0.49 5.80 38.59
C PRO A 153 -0.02 6.98 37.71
N TRP A 154 1.30 7.16 37.54
CA TRP A 154 1.86 8.21 36.68
C TRP A 154 1.66 7.92 35.18
N GLU A 155 1.66 6.65 34.78
CA GLU A 155 1.34 6.20 33.41
C GLU A 155 -0.15 6.42 33.06
N ARG A 156 -1.01 6.57 34.07
CA ARG A 156 -2.45 6.87 33.95
C ARG A 156 -2.78 8.37 33.84
N THR A 157 -1.78 9.24 33.98
CA THR A 157 -1.94 10.70 33.97
C THR A 157 -1.11 11.38 32.89
N ASN A 158 0.02 10.80 32.49
CA ASN A 158 0.84 11.34 31.42
C ASN A 158 0.68 10.52 30.12
N THR A 159 0.61 11.21 28.97
CA THR A 159 0.56 10.56 27.66
C THR A 159 1.96 10.09 27.25
N GLN A 160 2.00 8.93 26.63
CA GLN A 160 3.19 8.33 26.05
C GLN A 160 2.97 8.18 24.55
N ILE A 161 4.00 8.50 23.76
CA ILE A 161 3.93 8.34 22.31
C ILE A 161 4.12 6.86 21.98
N VAL A 162 3.05 6.22 21.52
CA VAL A 162 3.05 4.84 21.01
C VAL A 162 3.02 4.89 19.49
N ARG A 163 3.82 4.03 18.86
CA ARG A 163 3.88 3.88 17.41
C ARG A 163 3.09 2.65 17.00
N LEU A 164 2.10 2.84 16.16
CA LEU A 164 1.23 1.77 15.68
C LEU A 164 1.54 1.48 14.20
N TYR A 165 1.55 0.18 13.87
CA TYR A 165 1.45 -0.31 12.50
C TYR A 165 0.05 -0.89 12.33
N LEU A 166 -0.70 -0.36 11.38
CA LEU A 166 -2.06 -0.79 11.11
C LEU A 166 -2.10 -1.45 9.74
N GLU A 167 -2.71 -2.63 9.67
CA GLU A 167 -2.98 -3.35 8.43
C GLU A 167 -4.43 -3.80 8.43
N MET A 168 -5.12 -3.55 7.32
CA MET A 168 -6.53 -3.87 7.15
C MET A 168 -6.73 -4.61 5.84
N GLU A 169 -7.32 -5.80 5.89
CA GLU A 169 -7.68 -6.59 4.72
C GLU A 169 -9.07 -6.19 4.22
N CYS A 170 -9.19 -5.91 2.92
CA CYS A 170 -10.46 -5.58 2.29
C CYS A 170 -11.08 -6.82 1.63
N ALA A 171 -12.07 -7.44 2.29
CA ALA A 171 -12.75 -8.66 1.83
C ALA A 171 -13.48 -8.54 0.47
N GLY A 172 -13.64 -7.32 -0.07
CA GLY A 172 -14.33 -7.05 -1.34
C GLY A 172 -13.44 -6.53 -2.47
N GLY A 173 -12.13 -6.43 -2.24
CA GLY A 173 -11.23 -5.67 -3.09
C GLY A 173 -11.41 -4.16 -2.93
N VAL A 174 -10.34 -3.44 -3.20
CA VAL A 174 -10.18 -1.99 -3.04
C VAL A 174 -11.17 -1.20 -3.91
N ASN A 175 -11.61 -1.77 -5.03
CA ASN A 175 -12.55 -1.13 -5.95
C ASN A 175 -13.99 -1.06 -5.41
N GLN A 176 -14.38 -1.84 -4.38
CA GLN A 176 -15.74 -1.74 -3.81
C GLN A 176 -15.97 -0.40 -3.09
N TRP A 177 -14.92 0.26 -2.61
CA TRP A 177 -15.05 1.59 -2.00
C TRP A 177 -15.37 2.68 -3.04
N LYS A 178 -15.18 2.41 -4.34
CA LYS A 178 -15.51 3.32 -5.47
C LYS A 178 -17.00 3.38 -5.79
N SER A 179 -17.82 2.44 -5.29
CA SER A 179 -19.22 2.30 -5.70
C SER A 179 -20.16 3.37 -5.15
N ALA A 180 -19.72 4.22 -4.22
CA ALA A 180 -20.47 5.40 -3.80
C ALA A 180 -20.13 6.60 -4.71
N PRO A 181 -21.11 7.28 -5.31
CA PRO A 181 -20.85 8.47 -6.12
C PRO A 181 -20.15 9.55 -5.27
N GLY A 182 -18.98 10.01 -5.72
CA GLY A 182 -18.12 10.95 -5.00
C GLY A 182 -17.09 10.33 -4.04
N SER A 183 -16.91 9.02 -4.04
CA SER A 183 -15.90 8.34 -3.21
C SER A 183 -14.47 8.53 -3.76
N ALA A 184 -13.60 9.06 -2.89
CA ALA A 184 -12.21 9.45 -3.14
C ALA A 184 -11.18 8.31 -2.92
N GLY A 185 -11.61 7.04 -2.98
CA GLY A 185 -10.81 5.92 -2.47
C GLY A 185 -10.80 5.86 -0.93
N PHE A 186 -9.81 5.18 -0.34
CA PHE A 186 -9.73 4.98 1.11
C PHE A 186 -9.37 6.28 1.87
N ASP A 187 -10.24 6.63 2.82
CA ASP A 187 -10.05 7.79 3.70
C ASP A 187 -9.07 7.47 4.84
N HIS A 188 -7.79 7.53 4.52
CA HIS A 188 -6.71 7.38 5.48
C HIS A 188 -6.75 8.42 6.61
N HIS A 189 -7.27 9.64 6.35
CA HIS A 189 -7.44 10.65 7.40
C HIS A 189 -8.54 10.26 8.39
N GLY A 190 -9.68 9.76 7.90
CA GLY A 190 -10.76 9.24 8.73
C GLY A 190 -10.31 8.05 9.57
N ALA A 191 -9.55 7.11 8.98
CA ALA A 191 -9.00 5.97 9.70
C ALA A 191 -8.00 6.41 10.80
N ALA A 192 -7.08 7.31 10.49
CA ALA A 192 -6.16 7.86 11.48
C ALA A 192 -6.90 8.63 12.58
N SER A 193 -7.89 9.45 12.23
CA SER A 193 -8.72 10.20 13.19
C SER A 193 -9.48 9.26 14.13
N ALA A 194 -10.05 8.19 13.60
CA ALA A 194 -10.73 7.18 14.41
C ALA A 194 -9.78 6.55 15.44
N VAL A 195 -8.50 6.32 15.06
CA VAL A 195 -7.47 5.82 15.97
C VAL A 195 -7.07 6.86 17.02
N TYR A 196 -7.00 8.15 16.65
CA TYR A 196 -6.80 9.25 17.62
C TYR A 196 -7.95 9.39 18.62
N ASP A 197 -9.18 9.15 18.17
CA ASP A 197 -10.38 9.19 19.00
C ASP A 197 -10.54 7.95 19.89
N VAL A 198 -9.69 6.93 19.75
CA VAL A 198 -9.59 5.84 20.72
C VAL A 198 -9.02 6.40 22.02
N ARG A 199 -9.91 6.99 22.82
CA ARG A 199 -9.70 7.12 24.24
C ARG A 199 -9.67 5.69 24.77
N ILE A 200 -8.48 5.23 25.16
CA ILE A 200 -8.40 4.16 26.14
C ILE A 200 -9.05 4.75 27.39
N LEU A 201 -10.36 4.52 27.55
CA LEU A 201 -11.08 4.89 28.75
C LEU A 201 -10.29 4.30 29.91
N PRO A 202 -10.05 5.05 30.99
CA PRO A 202 -9.47 4.46 32.17
C PRO A 202 -10.40 3.30 32.54
N LEU A 203 -9.86 2.07 32.56
CA LEU A 203 -10.45 0.95 33.27
C LEU A 203 -10.50 1.36 34.75
N LEU A 204 -11.49 2.17 35.11
CA LEU A 204 -11.64 2.77 36.43
C LEU A 204 -12.64 1.98 37.28
N SER A 205 -12.99 0.74 36.92
CA SER A 205 -14.03 0.02 37.67
C SER A 205 -14.02 -1.51 37.62
N LEU A 206 -12.88 -2.19 37.48
CA LEU A 206 -12.80 -3.60 37.86
C LEU A 206 -11.47 -3.94 38.51
N LEU A 207 -11.57 -4.57 39.68
CA LEU A 207 -10.51 -5.06 40.58
C LEU A 207 -10.04 -4.05 41.63
N LEU A 208 -10.98 -3.67 42.51
CA LEU A 208 -10.74 -3.80 43.94
C LEU A 208 -10.53 -5.30 44.22
N PHE A 209 -9.30 -5.71 44.52
CA PHE A 209 -8.92 -6.71 45.53
C PHE A 209 -7.42 -6.62 45.77
#